data_AF-E3BL36-F1
#
_entry.id   AF-E3BL36-F1
#
_cell.length_a   1.000
_cell.length_b   1.000
_cell.length_c   1.000
_cell.angle_alpha   90.00
_cell.angle_beta   90.00
_cell.angle_gamma   90.00
#
_symmetry.space_group_name_H-M   'P 1'
#
loop_
_entity.id
_entity.type
_entity.pdbx_description
1 polymer ?
#
loop_
_entity_poly.entity_id
_entity_poly.type
_entity_poly.pdbx_seq_one_letter_code
_entity_poly.pdbx_strand_id
1 'polypeptide(L)' 'MNTSQLREEFYAHISAVQARALPNTRPTLSYLTEEELRELEMCWIELSVWKNQQD' A
#
# COMPACT_ATOMS: atom_id res chain seq x y z
N MET A 1 -11.05 5.76 -12.40
CA MET A 1 -9.75 5.70 -11.69
C MET A 1 -8.83 4.76 -12.45
N ASN A 2 -7.55 5.11 -12.64
CA ASN A 2 -6.60 4.23 -13.33
C ASN A 2 -5.89 3.33 -12.31
N THR A 3 -5.99 2.01 -12.46
CA THR A 3 -5.43 1.04 -11.51
C THR A 3 -3.90 1.14 -11.41
N SER A 4 -3.23 1.59 -12.46
CA SER A 4 -1.79 1.85 -12.44
C SER A 4 -1.41 3.00 -11.52
N GLN A 5 -2.24 4.06 -11.44
CA GLN A 5 -1.99 5.19 -10.54
C GLN A 5 -2.20 4.78 -9.08
N LEU A 6 -3.27 4.02 -8.80
CA LEU A 6 -3.53 3.48 -7.47
C LEU A 6 -2.39 2.59 -6.94
N ARG A 7 -1.79 1.81 -7.83
CA ARG A 7 -0.61 0.99 -7.52
C ARG A 7 0.59 1.86 -7.14
N GLU A 8 0.89 2.89 -7.93
CA GLU A 8 1.99 3.82 -7.61
C GLU A 8 1.77 4.53 -6.28
N GLU A 9 0.55 4.98 -6.01
CA GLU A 9 0.17 5.59 -4.73
C GLU A 9 0.33 4.61 -3.56
N PHE A 10 -0.03 3.34 -3.75
CA PHE A 10 0.14 2.31 -2.74
C PHE A 10 1.62 2.12 -2.37
N TYR A 11 2.50 1.94 -3.35
CA TYR A 11 3.95 1.78 -3.09
C TYR A 11 4.58 3.06 -2.52
N ALA A 12 4.13 4.24 -2.96
CA ALA A 12 4.55 5.51 -2.37
C ALA A 12 4.11 5.62 -0.90
N HIS A 13 2.89 5.18 -0.57
CA HIS A 13 2.38 5.17 0.79
C HIS A 13 3.17 4.21 1.69
N ILE A 14 3.43 2.98 1.22
CA ILE A 14 4.27 2.01 1.95
C ILE A 14 5.67 2.56 2.18
N SER A 15 6.30 3.13 1.16
CA SER A 15 7.63 3.72 1.28
C SER A 15 7.65 4.87 2.30
N ALA A 16 6.64 5.74 2.28
CA ALA A 16 6.51 6.83 3.25
C ALA A 16 6.29 6.32 4.69
N VAL A 17 5.51 5.24 4.87
CA VAL A 17 5.31 4.59 6.18
C VAL A 17 6.62 3.99 6.69
N GLN A 18 7.39 3.34 5.82
CA GLN A 18 8.71 2.80 6.16
C GLN A 18 9.72 3.92 6.49
N ALA A 19 9.71 5.03 5.75
CA ALA A 19 10.58 6.17 6.00
C ALA A 19 10.27 6.91 7.30
N ARG A 20 9.02 6.80 7.80
CA ARG A 20 8.60 7.34 9.12
C ARG A 20 8.93 6.42 10.28
N ALA A 21 9.44 5.21 10.03
CA ALA A 21 9.85 4.32 11.10
C ALA A 21 11.01 4.94 11.90
N LEU A 22 10.98 4.78 13.23
CA LEU A 22 12.05 5.25 14.09
C LEU A 22 13.36 4.54 13.69
N PRO A 23 14.53 5.20 13.79
CA PRO A 23 15.81 4.68 13.30
C PRO A 23 16.29 3.35 13.92
N ASN A 24 15.56 2.77 14.88
CA ASN A 24 15.84 1.46 15.48
C ASN A 24 14.63 0.49 15.46
N THR A 25 13.58 0.80 14.70
CA THR A 25 12.43 -0.09 14.53
C THR A 25 12.45 -0.65 13.11
N ARG A 26 12.40 -1.97 12.96
CA ARG A 26 12.02 -2.56 11.67
C ARG A 26 10.58 -2.14 11.40
N PRO A 27 10.29 -1.43 10.29
CA PRO A 27 8.91 -1.16 9.90
C PRO A 27 8.14 -2.49 9.87
N THR A 28 6.91 -2.50 10.38
CA THR A 28 6.05 -3.71 10.37
C THR A 28 5.85 -4.24 8.94
N LEU A 29 5.88 -3.35 7.95
CA LEU A 29 5.79 -3.70 6.53
C LEU A 29 7.06 -4.38 5.97
N SER A 30 8.20 -4.32 6.67
CA SER A 30 9.43 -5.02 6.27
C SER A 30 9.39 -6.53 6.52
N TYR A 31 8.34 -7.02 7.19
CA TYR A 31 8.12 -8.43 7.44
C TYR A 31 7.22 -9.08 6.38
N LEU A 32 6.56 -8.29 5.54
CA LEU A 32 5.70 -8.80 4.49
C LEU A 32 6.54 -9.38 3.36
N THR A 33 6.16 -10.57 2.92
CA THR A 33 6.68 -11.19 1.71
C THR A 33 6.14 -10.49 0.46
N GLU A 34 6.76 -10.74 -0.70
CA GLU A 34 6.28 -10.22 -1.98
C GLU A 34 4.84 -10.65 -2.29
N GLU A 35 4.44 -11.85 -1.85
CA GLU A 35 3.09 -12.38 -2.01
C GLU A 35 2.08 -11.59 -1.15
N GLU A 36 2.36 -11.42 0.14
CA GLU A 36 1.51 -10.64 1.04
C GLU A 36 1.41 -9.18 0.62
N LEU A 37 2.49 -8.59 0.09
CA LEU A 37 2.47 -7.25 -0.48
C LEU A 37 1.55 -7.14 -1.69
N ARG A 38 1.50 -8.16 -2.56
CA ARG A 38 0.58 -8.19 -3.70
C ARG A 38 -0.87 -8.34 -3.27
N GLU A 39 -1.15 -9.14 -2.25
CA GLU A 39 -2.50 -9.24 -1.70
C GLU A 39 -2.94 -7.90 -1.09
N LEU A 40 -2.05 -7.24 -0.35
CA LEU A 40 -2.31 -5.93 0.21
C LEU A 40 -2.53 -4.87 -0.89
N GLU A 41 -1.77 -4.93 -1.99
CA GLU A 41 -1.95 -4.07 -3.16
C GLU A 41 -3.34 -4.29 -3.79
N MET A 42 -3.74 -5.53 -3.99
CA MET A 42 -5.06 -5.86 -4.55
C MET A 42 -6.19 -5.34 -3.67
N CYS A 43 -6.15 -5.61 -2.36
CA CYS A 43 -7.14 -5.10 -1.42
C CYS A 43 -7.19 -3.56 -1.39
N TRP A 44 -6.04 -2.89 -1.49
CA TRP A 44 -5.97 -1.43 -1.54
C TRP A 44 -6.64 -0.85 -2.80
N ILE A 45 -6.37 -1.45 -3.96
CA ILE A 45 -6.97 -1.06 -5.23
C ILE A 45 -8.49 -1.28 -5.18
N GLU A 46 -8.94 -2.46 -4.74
CA GLU A 46 -10.36 -2.79 -4.61
C GLU A 46 -11.09 -1.83 -3.67
N LEU A 47 -10.50 -1.53 -2.50
CA LEU A 47 -11.06 -0.59 -1.55
C LEU A 47 -11.16 0.83 -2.15
N SER A 48 -10.12 1.27 -2.87
CA SER A 48 -10.08 2.60 -3.48
C SER A 48 -11.11 2.74 -4.60
N VAL A 49 -11.24 1.71 -5.44
CA VAL A 49 -12.25 1.62 -6.49
C VAL A 49 -13.66 1.54 -5.90
N TRP A 50 -13.86 0.80 -4.81
CA TRP A 50 -15.14 0.73 -4.11
C TRP A 50 -15.52 2.07 -3.48
N LYS A 51 -14.59 2.74 -2.78
CA LYS A 51 -14.83 4.08 -2.22
C LYS A 51 -15.24 5.07 -3.28
N ASN A 52 -14.55 5.08 -4.42
CA ASN A 52 -14.87 5.98 -5.53
C ASN A 52 -16.19 5.61 -6.25
N GLN A 53 -16.78 4.45 -6.00
CA GLN A 53 -18.13 4.11 -6.48
C GLN A 53 -19.24 4.51 -5.51
N GLN A 54 -18.90 4.91 -4.29
CA GLN A 54 -19.86 5.38 -3.27
C GLN A 54 -19.98 6.91 -3.24
N ASP A 55 -19.13 7.64 -3.99
CA ASP A 55 -19.24 9.08 -4.30
C ASP A 55 -19.95 9.28 -5.66
#